data_AF-A0A8J7DJF5-F1
#
_entry.id   AF-A0A8J7DJF5-F1
#
_cell.length_a   1.000
_cell.length_b   1.000
_cell.length_c   1.000
_cell.angle_alpha   90.00
_cell.angle_beta   90.00
_cell.angle_gamma   90.00
#
_symmetry.space_group_name_H-M   'P 1'
#
loop_
_entity.id
_entity.type
_entity.pdbx_description
1 polymer ?
#
loop_
_entity_poly.entity_id
_entity_poly.type
_entity_poly.pdbx_seq_one_letter_code
_entity_poly.pdbx_strand_id
1 'polypeptide(L)'
;MEVTGLRRLGIDEIALRKGHKDFVVVLSDLDTHILIGMAPSRTHCDIKAVLLDWGAEVLSNIEEVSIDLSGNYRGVVRQLMPQAEVVADCFHVMKLVNDELNQTRNAFRRKPDNLPAGVSAEVVKEVLKNSKYALLKPEENLTDTQIEKLAEVKAIAPKLALMH
;
A
#
# COMPACT_ATOMS: atom_id res chain seq x y z
N MET A 1 -21.85 7.94 -16.33
CA MET A 1 -21.58 6.92 -15.30
C MET A 1 -22.40 7.29 -14.10
N GLU A 2 -23.10 6.34 -13.49
CA GLU A 2 -24.00 6.63 -12.37
C GLU A 2 -23.17 6.59 -11.07
N VAL A 3 -23.05 7.74 -10.40
CA VAL A 3 -22.30 7.90 -9.13
C VAL A 3 -23.25 8.09 -7.94
N THR A 4 -24.49 7.63 -8.09
CA THR A 4 -25.54 7.77 -7.08
C THR A 4 -25.24 6.86 -5.88
N GLY A 5 -25.34 7.41 -4.67
CA GLY A 5 -25.11 6.65 -3.43
C GLY A 5 -23.65 6.40 -3.06
N LEU A 6 -22.68 7.05 -3.73
CA LEU A 6 -21.27 6.96 -3.39
C LEU A 6 -21.00 7.49 -1.96
N ARG A 7 -20.45 6.63 -1.10
CA ARG A 7 -20.04 7.00 0.28
C ARG A 7 -18.55 6.95 0.52
N ARG A 8 -17.83 6.03 -0.13
CA ARG A 8 -16.39 5.83 0.06
C ARG A 8 -15.65 5.95 -1.26
N LEU A 9 -14.82 6.97 -1.40
CA LEU A 9 -14.10 7.31 -2.63
C LEU A 9 -12.62 6.92 -2.52
N GLY A 10 -12.10 6.20 -3.51
CA GLY A 10 -10.68 5.98 -3.71
C GLY A 10 -10.12 6.96 -4.73
N ILE A 11 -9.00 7.59 -4.41
CA ILE A 11 -8.25 8.45 -5.34
C ILE A 11 -6.83 7.90 -5.43
N ASP A 12 -6.50 7.32 -6.58
CA ASP A 12 -5.18 6.73 -6.84
C ASP A 12 -4.63 7.16 -8.22
N GLU A 13 -3.38 6.84 -8.49
CA GLU A 13 -2.70 7.17 -9.73
C GLU A 13 -2.28 5.93 -10.50
N ILE A 14 -2.49 5.93 -11.81
CA ILE A 14 -1.98 4.91 -12.71
C ILE A 14 -1.12 5.53 -13.81
N ALA A 15 0.03 4.91 -14.06
CA ALA A 15 0.87 5.26 -15.20
C ALA A 15 0.28 4.65 -16.48
N LEU A 16 -0.07 5.49 -17.46
CA LEU A 16 -0.63 5.03 -18.73
C LEU A 16 0.39 4.25 -19.58
N ARG A 17 1.68 4.56 -19.44
CA ARG A 17 2.77 3.88 -20.14
C ARG A 17 3.95 3.63 -19.22
N LYS A 18 4.44 2.40 -19.22
CA LYS A 18 5.60 1.98 -18.42
C LYS A 18 6.84 2.80 -18.80
N GLY A 19 7.34 3.62 -17.87
CA GLY A 19 8.55 4.45 -18.05
C GLY A 19 8.30 5.92 -18.41
N HIS A 20 7.04 6.34 -18.59
CA HIS A 20 6.69 7.75 -18.84
C HIS A 20 6.07 8.40 -17.59
N LYS A 21 6.19 9.74 -17.49
CA LYS A 21 5.63 10.55 -16.38
C LYS A 21 4.13 10.88 -16.59
N ASP A 22 3.46 10.17 -17.49
CA ASP A 22 2.06 10.39 -17.82
C ASP A 22 1.17 9.57 -16.86
N PHE A 23 0.87 10.20 -15.72
CA PHE A 23 -0.02 9.66 -14.70
C PHE A 23 -1.42 10.22 -14.89
N VAL A 24 -2.41 9.33 -14.85
CA VAL A 24 -3.82 9.71 -14.71
C VAL A 24 -4.28 9.34 -13.31
N VAL A 25 -5.22 10.13 -12.80
CA VAL A 25 -5.85 9.86 -11.51
C VAL A 25 -7.09 9.04 -11.75
N VAL A 26 -7.23 7.93 -11.05
CA VAL A 26 -8.40 7.07 -11.06
C VAL A 26 -9.23 7.34 -9.82
N LEU A 27 -10.54 7.41 -10.02
CA LEU A 27 -11.52 7.58 -8.97
C LEU A 27 -12.34 6.30 -8.90
N SER A 28 -12.35 5.63 -7.76
CA SER A 28 -13.06 4.37 -7.56
C SER A 28 -14.06 4.47 -6.41
N ASP A 29 -15.13 3.72 -6.52
CA ASP A 29 -16.01 3.44 -5.39
C ASP A 29 -15.38 2.30 -4.58
N LEU A 30 -15.08 2.56 -3.31
CA LEU A 30 -14.46 1.58 -2.41
C LEU A 30 -15.45 0.53 -1.89
N ASP A 31 -16.77 0.79 -1.97
CA ASP A 31 -17.81 -0.19 -1.64
C ASP A 31 -17.96 -1.24 -2.75
N THR A 32 -18.00 -0.79 -4.01
CA THR A 32 -18.27 -1.65 -5.17
C THR A 32 -17.00 -2.09 -5.90
N HIS A 33 -15.86 -1.48 -5.62
CA HIS A 33 -14.59 -1.65 -6.33
C HIS A 33 -14.66 -1.29 -7.84
N ILE A 34 -15.58 -0.40 -8.21
CA ILE A 34 -15.79 0.03 -9.60
C ILE A 34 -15.07 1.35 -9.85
N LEU A 35 -14.45 1.48 -11.02
CA LEU A 35 -13.92 2.76 -11.50
C LEU A 35 -15.09 3.69 -11.86
N ILE A 36 -15.18 4.81 -11.17
CA ILE A 36 -16.27 5.79 -11.30
C ILE A 36 -15.85 7.11 -11.95
N GLY A 37 -14.56 7.33 -12.15
CA GLY A 37 -14.05 8.49 -12.87
C GLY A 37 -12.55 8.44 -13.13
N MET A 38 -12.09 9.34 -13.99
CA MET A 38 -10.67 9.51 -14.29
C MET A 38 -10.37 10.99 -14.52
N ALA A 39 -9.31 11.50 -13.89
CA ALA A 39 -8.77 12.82 -14.19
C ALA A 39 -7.49 12.69 -15.04
N PRO A 40 -7.33 13.55 -16.07
CA PRO A 40 -6.26 13.44 -17.06
C PRO A 40 -4.86 13.72 -16.49
N SER A 41 -4.78 14.38 -15.32
CA SER A 41 -3.51 14.62 -14.64
C SER A 41 -3.67 14.67 -13.13
N ARG A 42 -2.53 14.76 -12.46
CA ARG A 42 -2.37 14.84 -11.00
C ARG A 42 -2.70 16.22 -10.44
N THR A 43 -3.03 17.20 -11.28
CA THR A 43 -3.24 18.58 -10.84
C THR A 43 -4.56 18.71 -10.08
N HIS A 44 -4.57 19.58 -9.07
CA HIS A 44 -5.81 19.84 -8.31
C HIS A 44 -6.93 20.36 -9.20
N CYS A 45 -6.61 21.12 -10.26
CA CYS A 45 -7.60 21.65 -11.19
C CYS A 45 -8.35 20.54 -11.93
N ASP A 46 -7.62 19.57 -12.49
CA ASP A 46 -8.23 18.49 -13.26
C ASP A 46 -9.07 17.56 -12.39
N ILE A 47 -8.59 17.26 -11.18
CA ILE A 47 -9.33 16.44 -10.21
C ILE A 47 -10.61 17.16 -9.77
N LYS A 48 -10.52 18.46 -9.45
CA LYS A 48 -11.68 19.27 -9.09
C LYS A 48 -12.70 19.33 -10.22
N ALA A 49 -12.26 19.49 -11.46
CA ALA A 49 -13.16 19.54 -12.61
C ALA A 49 -14.01 18.27 -12.71
N VAL A 50 -13.41 17.10 -12.55
CA VAL A 50 -14.14 15.81 -12.57
C VAL A 50 -15.08 15.68 -11.36
N LEU A 51 -14.62 16.01 -10.16
CA LEU A 51 -15.44 15.88 -8.95
C LEU A 51 -16.63 16.86 -8.94
N LEU A 52 -16.45 18.08 -9.45
CA LEU A 52 -17.52 19.07 -9.54
C LEU A 52 -18.62 18.67 -10.55
N ASP A 53 -18.27 17.91 -11.58
CA ASP A 53 -19.23 17.38 -12.56
C ASP A 53 -20.21 16.36 -11.93
N TRP A 54 -19.82 15.72 -10.82
CA TRP A 54 -20.71 14.81 -10.07
C TRP A 54 -21.81 15.55 -9.29
N GLY A 55 -21.67 16.86 -9.09
CA GLY A 55 -22.64 17.69 -8.38
C GLY A 55 -22.50 17.67 -6.86
N ALA A 56 -22.97 18.75 -6.23
CA ALA A 56 -22.82 18.97 -4.80
C ALA A 56 -23.53 17.90 -3.93
N GLU A 57 -24.64 17.35 -4.42
CA GLU A 57 -25.39 16.30 -3.71
C GLU A 57 -24.54 15.04 -3.52
N VAL A 58 -23.91 14.54 -4.60
CA VAL A 58 -23.01 13.37 -4.54
C VAL A 58 -21.83 13.67 -3.61
N LEU A 59 -21.18 14.82 -3.79
CA LEU A 59 -20.02 15.19 -2.97
C LEU A 59 -20.35 15.31 -1.48
N SER A 60 -21.56 15.77 -1.11
CA SER A 60 -21.99 15.88 0.28
C SER A 60 -22.26 14.53 0.95
N ASN A 61 -22.52 13.48 0.18
CA ASN A 61 -22.78 12.12 0.68
C ASN A 61 -21.50 11.30 0.88
N ILE A 62 -20.35 11.77 0.40
CA ILE A 62 -19.08 11.08 0.61
C ILE A 62 -18.64 11.25 2.06
N GLU A 63 -18.45 10.13 2.75
CA GLU A 63 -18.09 10.03 4.16
C GLU A 63 -16.60 9.73 4.33
N GLU A 64 -15.97 9.03 3.37
CA GLU A 64 -14.58 8.61 3.45
C GLU A 64 -13.88 8.79 2.09
N VAL A 65 -12.65 9.30 2.12
CA VAL A 65 -11.78 9.34 0.93
C VAL A 65 -10.44 8.68 1.24
N SER A 66 -10.18 7.54 0.59
CA SER A 66 -8.88 6.87 0.61
C SER A 66 -7.95 7.50 -0.41
N ILE A 67 -6.76 7.89 0.04
CA ILE A 67 -5.72 8.47 -0.82
C ILE A 67 -4.37 7.80 -0.56
N ASP A 68 -3.50 7.81 -1.57
CA ASP A 68 -2.10 7.45 -1.40
C ASP A 68 -1.39 8.35 -0.36
N LEU A 69 -0.35 7.79 0.27
CA LEU A 69 0.45 8.38 1.33
C LEU A 69 1.19 9.66 0.91
N SER A 70 1.37 9.90 -0.39
CA SER A 70 1.97 11.13 -0.93
C SER A 70 1.18 12.40 -0.56
N GLY A 71 -0.08 12.27 -0.12
CA GLY A 71 -0.84 13.34 0.53
C GLY A 71 -1.27 14.48 -0.39
N ASN A 72 -1.05 14.34 -1.70
CA ASN A 72 -1.21 15.43 -2.67
C ASN A 72 -2.68 15.87 -2.83
N TYR A 73 -3.66 15.05 -2.43
CA TYR A 73 -5.09 15.30 -2.66
C TYR A 73 -5.87 15.76 -1.44
N ARG A 74 -5.24 15.79 -0.26
CA ARG A 74 -5.90 16.21 0.99
C ARG A 74 -6.56 17.58 0.88
N GLY A 75 -5.91 18.52 0.20
CA GLY A 75 -6.43 19.87 0.01
C GLY A 75 -7.68 19.92 -0.86
N VAL A 76 -7.75 19.08 -1.91
CA VAL A 76 -8.92 18.98 -2.79
C VAL A 76 -10.10 18.38 -2.02
N VAL A 77 -9.86 17.30 -1.28
CA VAL A 77 -10.90 16.64 -0.48
C VAL A 77 -11.47 17.59 0.56
N ARG A 78 -10.62 18.26 1.36
CA ARG A 78 -11.08 19.22 2.37
C ARG A 78 -11.88 20.39 1.81
N GLN A 79 -11.62 20.79 0.57
CA GLN A 79 -12.35 21.88 -0.08
C GLN A 79 -13.72 21.44 -0.61
N LEU A 80 -13.81 20.25 -1.21
CA LEU A 80 -15.02 19.78 -1.88
C LEU A 80 -15.94 18.94 -0.98
N MET A 81 -15.35 18.23 -0.03
CA MET A 81 -16.00 17.23 0.83
C MET A 81 -15.48 17.41 2.27
N PRO A 82 -15.72 18.56 2.91
CA PRO A 82 -15.18 18.85 4.25
C PRO A 82 -15.68 17.90 5.33
N GLN A 83 -16.81 17.23 5.12
CA GLN A 83 -17.36 16.21 6.01
C GLN A 83 -16.65 14.86 5.90
N ALA A 84 -15.92 14.60 4.82
CA ALA A 84 -15.32 13.30 4.56
C ALA A 84 -14.02 13.11 5.35
N GLU A 85 -13.84 11.93 5.95
CA GLU A 85 -12.59 11.54 6.58
C GLU A 85 -11.56 11.14 5.51
N VAL A 86 -10.36 11.70 5.60
CA VAL A 86 -9.27 11.33 4.70
C VAL A 86 -8.46 10.21 5.32
N VAL A 87 -8.58 9.02 4.75
CA VAL A 87 -7.87 7.83 5.22
C VAL A 87 -6.68 7.49 4.32
N ALA A 88 -5.72 6.77 4.89
CA ALA A 88 -4.58 6.27 4.14
C ALA A 88 -4.95 4.99 3.38
N ASP A 89 -4.52 4.91 2.12
CA ASP A 89 -4.74 3.72 1.31
C ASP A 89 -4.02 2.48 1.90
N CYS A 90 -4.80 1.45 2.21
CA CYS A 90 -4.31 0.22 2.82
C CYS A 90 -3.28 -0.51 1.94
N PHE A 91 -3.42 -0.47 0.61
CA PHE A 91 -2.47 -1.13 -0.29
C PHE A 91 -1.11 -0.45 -0.23
N HIS A 92 -1.06 0.87 -0.27
CA HIS A 92 0.17 1.65 -0.17
C HIS A 92 0.83 1.50 1.21
N VAL A 93 0.04 1.47 2.29
CA VAL A 93 0.55 1.18 3.65
C VAL A 93 1.17 -0.21 3.72
N MET A 94 0.45 -1.25 3.27
CA MET A 94 0.95 -2.62 3.28
C MET A 94 2.18 -2.79 2.40
N LYS A 95 2.22 -2.12 1.25
CA LYS A 95 3.39 -2.11 0.36
C LYS A 95 4.61 -1.50 1.06
N LEU A 96 4.45 -0.37 1.76
CA LEU A 96 5.54 0.28 2.49
C LEU A 96 6.10 -0.64 3.58
N VAL A 97 5.23 -1.26 4.39
CA VAL A 97 5.64 -2.21 5.43
C VAL A 97 6.38 -3.42 4.84
N ASN A 98 5.83 -4.01 3.79
CA ASN A 98 6.43 -5.16 3.11
C ASN A 98 7.78 -4.82 2.46
N ASP A 99 7.90 -3.64 1.87
CA ASP A 99 9.14 -3.17 1.28
C ASP A 99 10.22 -2.98 2.35
N GLU A 100 9.88 -2.38 3.49
CA GLU A 100 10.81 -2.21 4.62
C GLU A 100 11.26 -3.55 5.22
N LEU A 101 10.33 -4.48 5.43
CA LEU A 101 10.64 -5.84 5.90
C LEU A 101 11.57 -6.57 4.92
N ASN A 102 11.29 -6.48 3.62
CA ASN A 102 12.13 -7.09 2.60
C ASN A 102 13.51 -6.40 2.48
N GLN A 103 13.58 -5.08 2.66
CA GLN A 103 14.84 -4.33 2.70
C GLN A 103 15.70 -4.75 3.90
N THR A 104 15.10 -4.80 5.10
CA THR A 104 15.78 -5.27 6.31
C THR A 104 16.26 -6.71 6.15
N ARG A 105 15.43 -7.60 5.57
CA ARG A 105 15.83 -8.99 5.23
C ARG A 105 17.05 -9.04 4.32
N ASN A 106 17.06 -8.22 3.27
CA ASN A 106 18.18 -8.17 2.32
C ASN A 106 19.44 -7.57 2.95
N ALA A 107 19.30 -6.57 3.82
CA ALA A 107 20.41 -5.97 4.56
C ALA A 107 21.03 -6.99 5.52
N PHE A 108 20.21 -7.68 6.31
CA PHE A 108 20.65 -8.73 7.24
C PHE A 108 21.34 -9.88 6.49
N ARG A 109 20.81 -10.29 5.33
CA ARG A 109 21.46 -11.32 4.48
C ARG A 109 22.85 -10.90 3.98
N ARG A 110 23.07 -9.61 3.71
CA ARG A 110 24.35 -9.08 3.21
C ARG A 110 25.37 -8.92 4.34
N LYS A 111 24.92 -8.38 5.46
CA LYS A 111 25.75 -8.10 6.63
C LYS A 111 24.98 -8.53 7.88
N PRO A 112 25.06 -9.81 8.25
CA PRO A 112 24.42 -10.30 9.46
C PRO A 112 25.03 -9.64 10.69
N ASP A 113 24.19 -9.24 11.64
CA ASP A 113 24.57 -8.67 12.93
C ASP A 113 23.83 -9.38 14.07
N ASN A 114 24.35 -9.28 15.30
CA ASN A 114 23.74 -9.86 16.50
C ASN A 114 23.35 -11.35 16.37
N LEU A 115 24.23 -12.14 15.75
CA LEU A 115 23.97 -13.57 15.53
C LEU A 115 24.02 -14.39 16.81
N PRO A 116 23.20 -15.45 16.92
CA PRO A 116 23.34 -16.44 17.98
C PRO A 116 24.73 -17.11 17.97
N ALA A 117 25.18 -17.57 19.13
CA ALA A 117 26.45 -18.27 19.25
C ALA A 117 26.50 -19.50 18.33
N GLY A 118 27.59 -19.64 17.57
CA GLY A 118 27.79 -20.76 16.63
C GLY A 118 27.12 -20.60 15.26
N VAL A 119 26.37 -19.52 15.01
CA VAL A 119 25.79 -19.24 13.69
C VAL A 119 26.78 -18.43 12.85
N SER A 120 27.15 -18.96 11.67
CA SER A 120 28.01 -18.26 10.72
C SER A 120 27.19 -17.45 9.69
N ALA A 121 27.86 -16.53 8.99
CA ALA A 121 27.21 -15.73 7.94
C ALA A 121 26.70 -16.59 6.77
N GLU A 122 27.32 -17.73 6.50
CA GLU A 122 26.93 -18.70 5.47
C GLU A 122 25.59 -19.36 5.84
N VAL A 123 25.43 -19.76 7.09
CA VAL A 123 24.17 -20.34 7.61
C VAL A 123 23.04 -19.33 7.45
N VAL A 124 23.27 -18.06 7.81
CA VAL A 124 22.28 -16.98 7.65
C VAL A 124 21.84 -16.82 6.20
N LYS A 125 22.78 -16.85 5.26
CA LYS A 125 22.46 -16.72 3.82
C LYS A 125 21.58 -17.85 3.33
N GLU A 126 21.83 -19.09 3.78
CA GLU A 126 21.03 -20.24 3.38
C GLU A 126 19.63 -20.21 4.02
N VAL A 127 19.52 -19.86 5.30
CA VAL A 127 18.22 -19.71 5.98
C VAL A 127 17.37 -18.59 5.37
N LEU A 128 17.98 -17.45 5.00
CA LEU A 128 17.27 -16.34 4.36
C LEU A 128 17.02 -16.54 2.85
N LYS A 129 17.50 -17.62 2.26
CA LYS A 129 17.20 -18.00 0.89
C LYS A 129 15.74 -18.44 0.81
N ASN A 130 15.03 -17.94 -0.19
CA ASN A 130 13.61 -18.21 -0.42
C ASN A 130 12.67 -17.86 0.77
N SER A 131 13.15 -17.15 1.80
CA SER A 131 12.35 -16.78 2.98
C SER A 131 11.44 -15.57 2.78
N LYS A 132 11.47 -14.91 1.60
CA LYS A 132 10.73 -13.67 1.35
C LYS A 132 9.24 -13.84 1.67
N TYR A 133 8.59 -14.84 1.09
CA TYR A 133 7.15 -15.03 1.26
C TYR A 133 6.76 -15.65 2.60
N ALA A 134 7.71 -16.29 3.30
CA ALA A 134 7.50 -16.71 4.68
C ALA A 134 7.39 -15.50 5.63
N LEU A 135 8.07 -14.39 5.31
CA LEU A 135 8.05 -13.15 6.10
C LEU A 135 6.95 -12.17 5.68
N LEU A 136 6.63 -12.07 4.38
CA LEU A 136 5.72 -11.02 3.86
C LEU A 136 4.23 -11.41 3.86
N LYS A 137 3.91 -12.68 4.11
CA LYS A 137 2.52 -13.14 4.17
C LYS A 137 2.05 -13.17 5.63
N PRO A 138 0.74 -12.97 5.88
CA PRO A 138 0.18 -13.23 7.20
C PRO A 138 0.30 -14.72 7.54
N GLU A 139 0.51 -15.03 8.82
CA GLU A 139 0.80 -16.40 9.29
C GLU A 139 -0.28 -17.41 8.91
N GLU A 140 -1.54 -17.00 8.93
CA GLU A 140 -2.71 -17.80 8.52
C GLU A 140 -2.69 -18.25 7.04
N ASN A 141 -1.91 -17.57 6.19
CA ASN A 141 -1.81 -17.85 4.75
C ASN A 141 -0.47 -18.51 4.35
N LEU A 142 0.31 -18.97 5.34
CA LEU A 142 1.56 -19.69 5.11
C LEU A 142 1.31 -21.17 4.80
N THR A 143 2.13 -21.72 3.92
CA THR A 143 2.23 -23.17 3.74
C THR A 143 3.09 -23.78 4.86
N ASP A 144 2.98 -25.09 5.11
CA ASP A 144 3.80 -25.78 6.13
C ASP A 144 5.31 -25.50 5.95
N THR A 145 5.78 -25.55 4.71
CA THR A 145 7.17 -25.21 4.36
C THR A 145 7.54 -23.76 4.63
N GLN A 146 6.59 -22.83 4.54
CA GLN A 146 6.80 -21.42 4.87
C GLN A 146 6.78 -21.18 6.37
N ILE A 147 5.96 -21.93 7.13
CA ILE A 147 5.94 -21.89 8.60
C ILE A 147 7.28 -22.37 9.16
N GLU A 148 7.79 -23.51 8.68
CA GLU A 148 9.11 -24.01 9.07
C GLU A 148 10.21 -22.99 8.74
N LYS A 149 10.17 -22.44 7.52
CA LYS A 149 11.12 -21.40 7.10
C LYS A 149 11.03 -20.16 7.97
N LEU A 150 9.84 -19.72 8.33
CA LEU A 150 9.63 -18.57 9.21
C LEU A 150 10.24 -18.82 10.60
N ALA A 151 10.05 -20.01 11.17
CA ALA A 151 10.63 -20.40 12.45
C ALA A 151 12.17 -20.37 12.41
N GLU A 152 12.79 -20.92 11.36
CA GLU A 152 14.25 -20.85 11.15
C GLU A 152 14.74 -19.40 11.11
N VAL A 153 14.04 -18.52 10.37
CA VAL A 153 14.40 -17.10 10.28
C VAL A 153 14.26 -16.40 11.63
N LYS A 154 13.16 -16.61 12.34
CA LYS A 154 12.91 -15.99 13.65
C LYS A 154 13.98 -16.39 14.68
N ALA A 155 14.50 -17.61 14.60
CA ALA A 155 15.56 -18.10 15.49
C ALA A 155 16.92 -17.41 15.27
N ILE A 156 17.26 -17.05 14.04
CA ILE A 156 18.58 -16.47 13.70
C ILE A 156 18.59 -14.95 13.59
N ALA A 157 17.42 -14.33 13.40
CA ALA A 157 17.29 -12.90 13.12
C ALA A 157 16.20 -12.25 13.98
N PRO A 158 16.50 -11.91 15.25
CA PRO A 158 15.52 -11.35 16.19
C PRO A 158 14.84 -10.07 15.68
N LYS A 159 15.56 -9.23 14.92
CA LYS A 159 14.99 -8.02 14.31
C LYS A 159 13.92 -8.34 13.26
N LEU A 160 14.13 -9.37 12.43
CA LEU A 160 13.13 -9.81 11.45
C LEU A 160 11.93 -10.45 12.13
N ALA A 161 12.15 -11.14 13.26
CA ALA A 161 11.07 -11.71 14.07
C ALA A 161 10.18 -10.63 14.69
N LEU A 162 10.74 -9.48 15.09
CA LEU A 162 9.98 -8.37 15.65
C LEU A 162 9.15 -7.62 14.61
N MET A 163 9.62 -7.57 13.36
CA MET A 163 8.97 -6.85 12.27
C MET A 163 7.85 -7.65 11.58
N HIS A 164 7.79 -8.95 11.81
CA HIS A 164 6.77 -9.85 11.28
C HIS A 164 5.65 -10.04 12.30
#